data_AF-T1BJT6-F1
#
_entry.id   AF-T1BJT6-F1
#
_cell.length_a   1.000
_cell.length_b   1.000
_cell.length_c   1.000
_cell.angle_alpha   90.00
_cell.angle_beta   90.00
_cell.angle_gamma   90.00
#
_symmetry.space_group_name_H-M   'P 1'
#
loop_
_entity.id
_entity.type
_entity.pdbx_description
1 polymer ?
#
loop_
_entity_poly.entity_id
_entity_poly.type
_entity_poly.pdbx_seq_one_letter_code
_entity_poly.pdbx_strand_id
1 'polypeptide(L)'
;MKKANSSEFDPSSPDPVIDILPEQKNVKDLGGTMRLGSKRVILRENTLAYKIYGVPEIFERHRHRYEVNPSYISRLEEAGMKFSGVDDEGTRMEIVEFPSQDNFIASQYHSEFRSRPLSPSKLHLHLVKKALEYKQSNKSVLLKAER
;
A
#
# COMPACT_ATOMS: atom_id res chain seq x y z
N MET A 1 -19.25 5.91 5.22
CA MET A 1 -19.85 6.35 3.95
C MET A 1 -20.56 5.15 3.33
N LYS A 2 -21.86 5.23 3.01
CA LYS A 2 -22.60 4.05 2.52
C LYS A 2 -22.49 3.83 1.01
N LYS A 3 -22.13 4.86 0.24
CA LYS A 3 -22.02 4.81 -1.23
C LYS A 3 -20.58 4.84 -1.74
N ALA A 4 -19.59 4.71 -0.84
CA ALA A 4 -18.17 4.67 -1.17
C ALA A 4 -17.88 3.56 -2.18
N ASN A 5 -17.25 3.91 -3.30
CA ASN A 5 -16.88 2.94 -4.34
C ASN A 5 -15.63 3.37 -5.11
N SER A 6 -15.13 2.48 -5.96
CA SER A 6 -14.20 2.81 -7.03
C SER A 6 -14.98 3.25 -8.26
N SER A 7 -14.50 4.29 -8.95
CA SER A 7 -15.06 4.68 -10.26
C SER A 7 -14.83 3.62 -11.34
N GLU A 8 -13.95 2.64 -11.09
CA GLU A 8 -13.81 1.44 -11.92
C GLU A 8 -15.10 0.61 -11.96
N PHE A 9 -15.80 0.50 -10.83
CA PHE A 9 -16.99 -0.35 -10.69
C PHE A 9 -18.28 0.46 -10.75
N ASP A 10 -18.29 1.66 -10.18
CA ASP A 10 -19.41 2.59 -10.23
C ASP A 10 -18.93 4.01 -10.57
N PRO A 11 -18.86 4.35 -11.87
CA PRO A 11 -18.47 5.67 -12.34
C PRO A 11 -19.41 6.80 -11.86
N SER A 12 -20.62 6.44 -11.43
CA SER A 12 -21.64 7.39 -10.97
C SER A 12 -21.68 7.56 -9.45
N SER A 13 -20.80 6.86 -8.73
CA SER A 13 -20.76 6.94 -7.27
C SER A 13 -20.57 8.39 -6.83
N PRO A 14 -21.41 8.90 -5.91
CA PRO A 14 -21.19 10.22 -5.30
C PRO A 14 -19.97 10.22 -4.37
N ASP A 15 -19.46 9.04 -4.01
CA ASP A 15 -18.33 8.84 -3.12
C ASP A 15 -17.18 8.04 -3.81
N PRO A 16 -16.52 8.57 -4.86
CA PRO A 16 -15.48 7.85 -5.59
C PRO A 16 -14.15 7.88 -4.82
N VAL A 17 -13.99 6.97 -3.86
CA VAL A 17 -12.81 6.88 -2.98
C VAL A 17 -11.57 6.46 -3.76
N ILE A 18 -11.76 5.57 -4.73
CA ILE A 18 -10.74 5.17 -5.71
C ILE A 18 -11.17 5.71 -7.06
N ASP A 19 -10.31 6.47 -7.73
CA ASP A 19 -10.65 7.14 -8.98
C ASP A 19 -9.43 7.27 -9.91
N ILE A 20 -9.68 7.57 -11.18
CA ILE A 20 -8.65 8.07 -12.10
C ILE A 20 -8.31 9.50 -11.68
N LEU A 21 -7.01 9.85 -11.62
CA LEU A 21 -6.62 11.21 -11.24
C LEU A 21 -7.18 12.25 -12.22
N PRO A 22 -7.53 13.47 -11.75
CA PRO A 22 -8.14 14.50 -12.60
C PRO A 22 -7.39 14.78 -13.90
N GLU A 23 -6.06 14.81 -13.85
CA GLU A 23 -5.17 15.02 -15.00
C GLU A 23 -5.31 13.94 -16.09
N GLN A 24 -5.71 12.73 -15.69
CA GLN A 24 -5.87 11.57 -16.56
C GLN A 24 -7.29 11.46 -17.16
N LYS A 25 -8.28 12.20 -16.63
CA LYS A 25 -9.68 12.12 -17.08
C LYS A 25 -9.91 12.61 -18.51
N ASN A 26 -9.05 13.50 -19.01
CA ASN A 26 -9.12 14.01 -20.38
C ASN A 26 -8.44 13.10 -21.41
N VAL A 27 -7.81 12.01 -20.97
CA VAL A 27 -7.15 11.05 -21.86
C VAL A 27 -8.21 10.09 -22.40
N LYS A 28 -8.56 10.25 -23.70
CA LYS A 28 -9.63 9.50 -24.37
C LYS A 28 -9.39 8.00 -24.46
N ASP A 29 -8.12 7.58 -24.47
CA ASP A 29 -7.73 6.17 -24.44
C ASP A 29 -7.35 5.74 -23.02
N LEU A 30 -8.04 4.72 -22.47
CA LEU A 30 -7.67 4.07 -21.22
C LEU A 30 -6.24 3.47 -21.24
N GLY A 31 -5.60 3.38 -22.41
CA GLY A 31 -4.19 3.07 -22.54
C GLY A 31 -3.27 4.17 -21.97
N GLY A 32 -3.64 5.44 -22.12
CA GLY A 32 -2.83 6.58 -21.68
C GLY A 32 -2.95 6.92 -20.19
N THR A 33 -3.88 6.28 -19.46
CA THR A 33 -4.03 6.44 -18.01
C THR A 33 -3.23 5.41 -17.20
N MET A 34 -2.59 4.44 -17.86
CA MET A 34 -1.82 3.39 -17.20
C MET A 34 -0.54 3.93 -16.56
N ARG A 35 -0.42 3.78 -15.24
CA ARG A 35 0.86 3.87 -14.53
C ARG A 35 1.60 2.55 -14.71
N LEU A 36 2.65 2.57 -15.53
CA LEU A 36 3.40 1.38 -15.93
C LEU A 36 4.90 1.51 -15.64
N GLY A 37 5.51 0.40 -15.26
CA GLY A 37 6.96 0.25 -15.20
C GLY A 37 7.54 0.61 -13.83
N SER A 38 8.85 0.84 -13.79
CA SER A 38 9.54 1.16 -12.54
C SER A 38 9.27 2.61 -12.15
N LYS A 39 8.75 2.84 -10.94
CA LYS A 39 8.53 4.18 -10.37
C LYS A 39 9.20 4.29 -9.01
N ARG A 40 9.56 5.51 -8.64
CA ARG A 40 10.11 5.84 -7.33
C ARG A 40 8.97 5.95 -6.33
N VAL A 41 9.22 5.45 -5.13
CA VAL A 41 8.32 5.56 -3.97
C VAL A 41 9.15 6.10 -2.81
N ILE A 42 8.73 7.24 -2.28
CA ILE A 42 9.35 7.91 -1.14
C ILE A 42 8.70 7.37 0.13
N LEU A 43 9.51 6.86 1.06
CA LEU A 43 9.06 6.27 2.30
C LEU A 43 9.14 7.30 3.43
N ARG A 44 8.01 7.56 4.10
CA ARG A 44 7.97 8.45 5.25
C ARG A 44 8.72 7.81 6.43
N GLU A 45 9.58 8.57 7.09
CA GLU A 45 10.29 8.11 8.28
C GLU A 45 9.32 7.70 9.42
N ASN A 46 9.80 6.89 10.36
CA ASN A 46 9.01 6.42 11.50
C ASN A 46 7.71 5.69 11.07
N THR A 47 7.80 4.89 9.99
CA THR A 47 6.73 4.02 9.49
C THR A 47 7.18 2.56 9.47
N LEU A 48 6.23 1.64 9.37
CA LEU A 48 6.53 0.22 9.18
C LEU A 48 7.22 0.00 7.82
N ALA A 49 6.81 0.71 6.77
CA ALA A 49 7.44 0.67 5.46
C ALA A 49 8.92 1.05 5.55
N TYR A 50 9.25 2.19 6.20
CA TYR A 50 10.63 2.61 6.40
C TYR A 50 11.43 1.57 7.20
N LYS A 51 10.82 0.95 8.22
CA LYS A 51 11.46 -0.12 9.01
C LYS A 51 11.72 -1.39 8.18
N ILE A 52 10.77 -1.78 7.32
CA ILE A 52 10.90 -2.97 6.45
C ILE A 52 11.99 -2.74 5.40
N TYR A 53 12.00 -1.56 4.78
CA TYR A 53 12.90 -1.26 3.68
C TYR A 53 14.27 -0.74 4.13
N GLY A 54 14.35 -0.01 5.24
CA GLY A 54 15.59 0.53 5.80
C GLY A 54 16.25 1.62 4.97
N VAL A 55 15.51 2.23 4.05
CA VAL A 55 15.98 3.29 3.13
C VAL A 55 14.84 4.30 2.92
N PRO A 56 15.14 5.58 2.61
CA PRO A 56 14.12 6.62 2.44
C PRO A 56 13.36 6.53 1.12
N GLU A 57 13.87 5.79 0.14
CA GLU A 57 13.24 5.64 -1.17
C GLU A 57 13.48 4.25 -1.74
N ILE A 58 12.52 3.81 -2.55
CA ILE A 58 12.58 2.53 -3.26
C ILE A 58 12.11 2.74 -4.70
N PHE A 59 12.44 1.76 -5.54
CA PHE A 59 11.93 1.71 -6.91
C PHE A 59 11.20 0.39 -7.09
N GLU A 60 9.93 0.44 -7.47
CA GLU A 60 9.06 -0.73 -7.60
C GLU A 60 8.29 -0.69 -8.92
N ARG A 61 7.71 -1.82 -9.32
CA ARG A 61 7.02 -1.93 -10.62
C ARG A 61 5.52 -1.76 -10.46
N HIS A 62 4.95 -0.85 -11.25
CA HIS A 62 3.54 -0.53 -11.28
C HIS A 62 2.89 -1.05 -12.56
N ARG A 63 1.61 -1.41 -12.43
CA ARG A 63 0.71 -1.71 -13.54
C ARG A 63 -0.74 -1.52 -13.09
N HIS A 64 -1.14 -0.27 -12.88
CA HIS A 64 -2.51 0.08 -12.48
C HIS A 64 -2.91 1.43 -13.10
N ARG A 65 -4.19 1.79 -12.96
CA ARG A 65 -4.78 3.03 -13.51
C ARG A 65 -5.43 3.89 -12.45
N TYR A 66 -6.07 3.27 -11.48
CA TYR A 66 -6.82 3.94 -10.44
C TYR A 66 -5.94 4.21 -9.23
N GLU A 67 -6.23 5.32 -8.57
CA GLU A 67 -5.50 5.87 -7.43
C GLU A 67 -6.49 6.19 -6.30
N VAL A 68 -5.98 6.39 -5.09
CA VAL A 68 -6.80 7.00 -4.03
C VAL A 68 -7.15 8.43 -4.46
N ASN A 69 -8.43 8.77 -4.42
CA ASN A 69 -8.88 10.11 -4.75
C ASN A 69 -8.33 11.11 -3.70
N PRO A 70 -7.57 12.15 -4.11
CA PRO A 70 -6.92 13.08 -3.18
C PRO A 70 -7.87 13.74 -2.18
N SER A 71 -9.13 13.96 -2.54
CA SER A 71 -10.13 14.55 -1.64
C SER A 71 -10.49 13.67 -0.44
N TYR A 72 -10.14 12.38 -0.46
CA TYR A 72 -10.39 11.42 0.62
C TYR A 72 -9.19 11.17 1.52
N ILE A 73 -7.99 11.60 1.13
CA ILE A 73 -6.74 11.27 1.86
C ILE A 73 -6.83 11.72 3.32
N SER A 74 -7.15 13.00 3.57
CA SER A 74 -7.23 13.53 4.93
C SER A 74 -8.25 12.78 5.78
N ARG A 75 -9.41 12.45 5.22
CA ARG A 75 -10.46 11.69 5.91
C ARG A 75 -10.03 10.27 6.26
N LEU A 76 -9.27 9.62 5.37
CA LEU A 76 -8.72 8.28 5.62
C LEU A 76 -7.64 8.33 6.70
N GLU A 77 -6.78 9.37 6.69
CA GLU A 77 -5.76 9.58 7.72
C GLU A 77 -6.39 9.86 9.09
N GLU A 78 -7.42 10.71 9.16
CA GLU A 78 -8.21 10.97 10.38
C GLU A 78 -8.89 9.71 10.93
N ALA A 79 -9.26 8.77 10.06
CA ALA A 79 -9.83 7.49 10.45
C ALA A 79 -8.78 6.46 10.92
N GLY A 80 -7.50 6.84 10.95
CA GLY A 80 -6.40 6.02 11.46
C GLY A 80 -5.58 5.30 10.40
N MET A 81 -5.82 5.51 9.10
CA MET A 81 -4.87 5.06 8.08
C MET A 81 -3.62 5.94 8.10
N LYS A 82 -2.48 5.38 7.72
CA LYS A 82 -1.24 6.14 7.51
C LYS A 82 -0.69 5.83 6.14
N PHE A 83 -0.67 6.81 5.25
CA PHE A 83 0.04 6.67 3.98
C PHE A 83 1.54 6.81 4.24
N SER A 84 2.28 5.71 4.11
CA SER A 84 3.70 5.62 4.47
C SER A 84 4.62 5.63 3.26
N GLY A 85 4.08 5.45 2.06
CA GLY A 85 4.79 5.55 0.79
C GLY A 85 4.02 6.42 -0.18
N VAL A 86 4.70 7.34 -0.85
CA VAL A 86 4.10 8.25 -1.84
C VAL A 86 4.96 8.36 -3.10
N ASP A 87 4.41 8.86 -4.20
CA ASP A 87 5.19 9.18 -5.39
C ASP A 87 6.03 10.47 -5.23
N ASP A 88 6.82 10.82 -6.25
CA ASP A 88 7.75 11.96 -6.22
C ASP A 88 7.07 13.30 -5.91
N GLU A 89 5.81 13.46 -6.32
CA GLU A 89 5.03 14.69 -6.13
C GLU A 89 4.20 14.65 -4.83
N GLY A 90 4.13 13.49 -4.15
CA GLY A 90 3.29 13.30 -2.98
C GLY A 90 1.80 13.22 -3.29
N THR A 91 1.42 13.09 -4.57
CA THR A 91 0.03 13.07 -5.04
C THR A 91 -0.55 11.66 -4.97
N ARG A 92 0.25 10.63 -5.28
CA ARG A 92 -0.19 9.23 -5.29
C ARG A 92 0.26 8.53 -4.02
N MET A 93 -0.68 7.82 -3.40
CA MET A 93 -0.45 7.06 -2.19
C MET A 93 -0.09 5.61 -2.55
N GLU A 94 1.18 5.27 -2.38
CA GLU A 94 1.78 4.02 -2.89
C GLU A 94 1.80 2.91 -1.84
N ILE A 95 1.88 3.27 -0.55
CA ILE A 95 1.86 2.34 0.59
C ILE A 95 0.95 2.90 1.68
N VAL A 96 0.10 2.04 2.24
CA VAL A 96 -0.75 2.35 3.39
C VAL A 96 -0.51 1.37 4.53
N GLU A 97 -0.57 1.89 5.76
CA GLU A 97 -0.50 1.18 7.02
C GLU A 97 -1.73 1.52 7.87
N PHE A 98 -2.01 0.66 8.84
CA PHE A 98 -3.03 0.92 9.87
C PHE A 98 -2.36 0.77 11.24
N PRO A 99 -1.85 1.85 11.85
CA PRO A 99 -0.97 1.76 13.02
C PRO A 99 -1.58 1.05 14.24
N SER A 100 -2.91 0.96 14.34
CA SER A 100 -3.57 0.22 15.42
C SER A 100 -3.68 -1.30 15.14
N GLN A 101 -3.24 -1.78 13.98
CA GLN A 101 -3.18 -3.19 13.62
C GLN A 101 -1.72 -3.61 13.42
N ASP A 102 -1.32 -4.63 14.19
CA ASP A 102 0.05 -5.12 14.14
C ASP A 102 0.44 -5.62 12.76
N ASN A 103 1.50 -5.05 12.20
CA ASN A 103 2.08 -5.42 10.92
C ASN A 103 1.14 -5.29 9.71
N PHE A 104 0.07 -4.50 9.81
CA PHE A 104 -0.76 -4.18 8.65
C PHE A 104 -0.02 -3.24 7.69
N ILE A 105 0.20 -3.72 6.47
CA ILE A 105 0.79 -2.94 5.38
C ILE A 105 0.23 -3.40 4.04
N ALA A 106 -0.08 -2.47 3.16
CA ALA A 106 -0.49 -2.75 1.78
C ALA A 106 0.24 -1.80 0.83
N SER A 107 0.65 -2.32 -0.32
CA SER A 107 1.31 -1.56 -1.39
C SER A 107 0.51 -1.64 -2.68
N GLN A 108 0.58 -0.58 -3.48
CA GLN A 108 -0.04 -0.55 -4.81
C GLN A 108 0.82 -1.25 -5.88
N TYR A 109 2.15 -1.23 -5.70
CA TYR A 109 3.10 -1.85 -6.62
C TYR A 109 3.22 -3.36 -6.48
N HIS A 110 3.82 -3.96 -7.51
CA HIS A 110 4.15 -5.37 -7.61
C HIS A 110 5.58 -5.67 -7.11
N SER A 111 5.74 -5.85 -5.80
CA SER A 111 7.05 -6.11 -5.18
C SER A 111 7.65 -7.47 -5.59
N GLU A 112 6.82 -8.40 -6.05
CA GLU A 112 7.21 -9.72 -6.52
C GLU A 112 8.18 -9.66 -7.70
N PHE A 113 8.06 -8.67 -8.58
CA PHE A 113 8.91 -8.57 -9.77
C PHE A 113 10.35 -8.16 -9.46
N ARG A 114 10.59 -7.57 -8.29
CA ARG A 114 11.92 -7.20 -7.81
C ARG A 114 12.56 -8.27 -6.91
N SER A 115 11.80 -9.29 -6.52
CA SER A 115 12.30 -10.41 -5.73
C SER A 115 13.33 -11.25 -6.51
N ARG A 116 14.39 -11.70 -5.84
CA ARG A 116 15.42 -12.63 -6.34
C ARG A 116 15.73 -13.70 -5.28
N PRO A 117 16.24 -14.88 -5.66
CA PRO A 117 16.54 -15.95 -4.69
C PRO A 117 17.45 -15.51 -3.52
N LEU A 118 18.46 -14.68 -3.80
CA LEU A 118 19.39 -14.16 -2.78
C LEU A 118 19.01 -12.77 -2.26
N SER A 119 17.94 -12.18 -2.78
CA SER A 119 17.45 -10.86 -2.38
C SER A 119 15.93 -10.83 -2.53
N PRO A 120 15.19 -11.49 -1.61
CA PRO A 120 13.74 -11.60 -1.70
C PRO A 120 13.09 -10.22 -1.51
N SER A 121 11.88 -10.05 -2.05
CA SER A 121 11.05 -8.87 -1.78
C SER A 121 10.91 -8.65 -0.27
N LYS A 122 11.18 -7.42 0.17
CA LYS A 122 11.20 -7.08 1.60
C LYS A 122 9.81 -7.19 2.24
N LEU A 123 8.74 -6.83 1.51
CA LEU A 123 7.36 -7.01 1.98
C LEU A 123 7.01 -8.49 2.19
N HIS A 124 7.31 -9.34 1.20
CA HIS A 124 7.05 -10.78 1.31
C HIS A 124 7.88 -11.44 2.41
N LEU A 125 9.17 -11.07 2.54
CA LEU A 125 10.02 -11.56 3.61
C LEU A 125 9.49 -11.13 4.99
N HIS A 126 9.02 -9.89 5.12
CA HIS A 126 8.39 -9.39 6.35
C HIS A 126 7.15 -10.19 6.71
N LEU A 127 6.25 -10.44 5.75
CA LEU A 127 5.05 -11.26 5.95
C LEU A 127 5.40 -12.66 6.51
N VAL A 128 6.36 -13.35 5.88
CA VAL A 128 6.78 -14.69 6.32
C VAL A 128 7.41 -14.66 7.71
N LYS A 129 8.26 -13.67 8.00
CA LYS A 129 8.87 -13.49 9.33
C LYS A 129 7.79 -13.29 10.40
N LYS A 130 6.81 -12.43 10.14
CA LYS A 130 5.72 -12.17 11.09
C LYS A 130 4.79 -13.36 11.29
N ALA A 131 4.53 -14.13 10.24
CA ALA A 131 3.81 -15.39 10.37
C ALA A 131 4.57 -16.41 11.27
N LEU A 132 5.89 -16.49 11.14
CA LEU A 132 6.73 -17.35 11.98
C LEU A 132 6.74 -16.89 13.45
N GLU A 133 6.92 -15.60 13.71
CA GLU A 133 6.87 -15.01 15.04
C GLU A 133 5.50 -15.24 15.71
N TYR A 134 4.41 -15.08 14.96
CA TYR A 134 3.05 -15.36 15.43
C TYR A 134 2.88 -16.83 15.83
N LYS A 135 3.38 -17.77 15.02
CA LYS A 135 3.35 -19.20 15.35
C LYS A 135 4.13 -19.50 16.63
N GLN A 136 5.30 -18.90 16.82
CA GLN A 136 6.17 -19.14 17.97
C GLN A 136 5.58 -18.55 19.26
N SER A 137 5.06 -17.33 19.22
CA SER A 137 4.39 -16.70 20.36
C SER A 137 3.18 -17.51 20.81
N ASN A 138 2.32 -17.96 19.89
CA ASN A 138 1.17 -18.79 20.23
C ASN A 138 1.55 -20.16 20.80
N LYS A 139 2.61 -20.80 20.28
CA LYS A 139 3.11 -22.07 20.84
C LYS A 139 3.61 -21.89 22.28
N SER A 140 4.22 -20.75 22.59
CA SER A 140 4.70 -20.43 23.94
C SER A 140 3.57 -20.18 24.95
N VAL A 141 2.41 -19.67 24.49
CA VAL A 141 1.21 -19.48 25.31
C VAL A 141 0.56 -20.82 25.64
N LEU A 142 0.42 -21.71 24.64
CA LEU A 142 -0.10 -23.07 24.84
C LEU A 142 0.73 -23.89 25.84
N LEU A 143 2.06 -23.88 25.71
CA LEU A 143 2.97 -24.58 26.63
C LEU A 143 2.95 -24.04 28.08
N LYS A 144 2.50 -22.80 28.29
CA LYS A 144 2.33 -22.20 29.63
C LYS A 144 0.94 -22.47 30.21
N ALA A 145 -0.07 -22.73 29.39
CA ALA A 145 -1.42 -23.08 29.83
C ALA A 145 -1.54 -24.56 30.25
N GLU A 146 -0.62 -25.42 29.81
CA GLU A 146 -0.54 -26.84 30.15
C GLU A 146 0.32 -27.13 31.40
N ARG A 147 0.76 -26.10 32.13
CA ARG A 147 1.49 -26.20 33.40
C ARG A 147 0.69 -25.56 34.51
#